data_AF-A0AAN6Q0Z5-F1
#
_entry.id   AF-A0AAN6Q0Z5-F1
#
_cell.length_a   1.000
_cell.length_b   1.000
_cell.length_c   1.000
_cell.angle_alpha   90.00
_cell.angle_beta   90.00
_cell.angle_gamma   90.00
#
_symmetry.space_group_name_H-M   'P 1'
#
loop_
_entity.id
_entity.type
_entity.pdbx_description
1 polymer ?
#
loop_
_entity_poly.entity_id
_entity_poly.type
_entity_poly.pdbx_seq_one_letter_code
_entity_poly.pdbx_strand_id
1 'polypeptide(L)'
;EIVVASLRREDTTWVHLFLPAWLRSVYVVDDPSAELTVPKNKGREAMVYLSHRFASPDLPSDPATYIIDNYDTLAPATIFVHASRFAWHNDDPDYDALPALESLKLDHARSSGYVNLRCIWYLGCPVELWPLKDAADDVHDGKAADGRELRVYDVFRQAFEELMPGTPVPHEVGVSCCAQFAISRDAVRRRPREDYVRWRDWLLQTPPADDLSGRVFEYMWHIIFGKEAVFCPLVGECYCNLFGLCNLTCSEVDCEGQYVLPKYSNLPEGWPKVGFSGEDR
;
A
#
# COMPACT_ATOMS: atom_id res chain seq x y z
N GLU A 1 1.56 -12.80 8.27
CA GLU A 1 0.91 -13.24 7.01
C GLU A 1 1.25 -12.25 5.92
N ILE A 2 1.42 -12.71 4.68
CA ILE A 2 1.59 -11.85 3.51
C ILE A 2 0.28 -11.83 2.73
N VAL A 3 -0.24 -10.64 2.45
CA VAL A 3 -1.41 -10.42 1.59
C VAL A 3 -0.92 -9.76 0.31
N VAL A 4 -1.25 -10.38 -0.82
CA VAL A 4 -0.76 -9.98 -2.14
C VAL A 4 -1.92 -9.48 -2.98
N ALA A 5 -1.84 -8.26 -3.49
CA ALA A 5 -2.75 -7.75 -4.51
C ALA A 5 -2.20 -8.10 -5.90
N SER A 6 -3.00 -8.78 -6.74
CA SER A 6 -2.56 -9.31 -8.04
C SER A 6 -3.62 -9.12 -9.12
N LEU A 7 -3.18 -8.88 -10.34
CA LEU A 7 -3.95 -9.18 -11.55
C LEU A 7 -3.66 -10.62 -12.02
N ARG A 8 -4.56 -11.21 -12.80
CA ARG A 8 -4.47 -12.56 -13.39
C ARG A 8 -3.25 -12.74 -14.30
N ARG A 9 -2.72 -11.62 -14.83
CA ARG A 9 -1.55 -11.56 -15.72
C ARG A 9 -0.20 -11.53 -14.99
N GLU A 10 -0.19 -11.47 -13.65
CA GLU A 10 1.03 -11.31 -12.86
C GLU A 10 1.45 -12.64 -12.23
N ASP A 11 2.76 -12.92 -12.21
CA ASP A 11 3.30 -14.12 -11.60
C ASP A 11 3.50 -13.92 -10.10
N THR A 12 2.69 -14.60 -9.29
CA THR A 12 2.80 -14.67 -7.83
C THR A 12 3.37 -16.00 -7.33
N THR A 13 3.79 -16.91 -8.22
CA THR A 13 4.35 -18.22 -7.84
C THR A 13 5.65 -18.09 -7.03
N TRP A 14 6.39 -16.99 -7.18
CA TRP A 14 7.55 -16.68 -6.35
C TRP A 14 7.22 -16.63 -4.85
N VAL A 15 6.04 -16.12 -4.46
CA VAL A 15 5.57 -16.11 -3.06
C VAL A 15 5.35 -17.54 -2.56
N HIS A 16 4.97 -18.44 -3.46
CA HIS A 16 4.79 -19.86 -3.14
C HIS A 16 6.13 -20.59 -2.98
N LEU A 17 7.10 -20.30 -3.85
CA LEU A 17 8.40 -20.94 -3.95
C LEU A 17 9.42 -20.44 -2.90
N PHE A 18 9.59 -19.12 -2.76
CA PHE A 18 10.66 -18.52 -1.96
C PHE A 18 10.23 -18.16 -0.53
N LEU A 19 8.93 -17.99 -0.27
CA LEU A 19 8.40 -17.67 1.05
C LEU A 19 7.54 -18.82 1.66
N PRO A 20 8.01 -20.09 1.69
CA PRO A 20 7.22 -21.25 2.13
C PRO A 20 6.90 -21.26 3.64
N ALA A 21 7.63 -20.49 4.45
CA ALA A 21 7.39 -20.37 5.89
C ALA A 21 6.26 -19.37 6.24
N TRP A 22 5.78 -18.59 5.25
CA TRP A 22 4.78 -17.56 5.48
C TRP A 22 3.37 -18.06 5.16
N LEU A 23 2.43 -17.82 6.09
CA LEU A 23 1.01 -17.75 5.74
C LEU A 23 0.84 -16.65 4.69
N ARG A 24 0.12 -16.95 3.60
CA ARG A 24 0.02 -16.12 2.40
C ARG A 24 -1.39 -16.20 1.80
N SER A 25 -1.93 -15.04 1.43
CA SER A 25 -3.26 -14.87 0.86
C SER A 25 -3.15 -14.00 -0.40
N VAL A 26 -3.31 -14.59 -1.58
CA VAL A 26 -3.10 -13.94 -2.88
C VAL A 26 -4.44 -13.64 -3.53
N TYR A 27 -4.78 -12.36 -3.67
CA TYR A 27 -6.06 -11.88 -4.21
C TYR A 27 -5.92 -11.53 -5.69
N VAL A 28 -6.69 -12.18 -6.55
CA VAL A 28 -6.73 -11.92 -8.00
C VAL A 28 -7.93 -11.03 -8.32
N VAL A 29 -7.69 -9.73 -8.51
CA VAL A 29 -8.75 -8.70 -8.48
C VAL A 29 -9.57 -8.60 -9.78
N ASP A 30 -9.08 -9.20 -10.86
CA ASP A 30 -9.70 -9.22 -12.21
C ASP A 30 -10.17 -10.63 -12.65
N ASP A 31 -10.16 -11.61 -11.73
CA ASP A 31 -10.70 -12.96 -11.97
C ASP A 31 -11.78 -13.34 -10.94
N PRO A 32 -13.08 -13.18 -11.26
CA PRO A 32 -14.18 -13.59 -10.39
C PRO A 32 -14.27 -15.10 -10.10
N SER A 33 -13.39 -15.92 -10.72
CA SER A 33 -13.30 -17.37 -10.46
C SER A 33 -12.11 -17.77 -9.58
N ALA A 34 -11.29 -16.81 -9.12
CA ALA A 34 -10.19 -17.08 -8.21
C ALA A 34 -10.67 -17.39 -6.78
N GLU A 35 -9.90 -18.20 -6.05
CA GLU A 35 -10.19 -18.60 -4.65
C GLU A 35 -10.29 -17.39 -3.70
N LEU A 36 -9.46 -16.38 -3.96
CA LEU A 36 -9.52 -15.05 -3.34
C LEU A 36 -9.59 -14.02 -4.48
N THR A 37 -10.67 -13.25 -4.53
CA THR A 37 -10.90 -12.17 -5.50
C THR A 37 -11.43 -10.93 -4.76
N VAL A 38 -12.10 -9.99 -5.41
CA VAL A 38 -12.64 -8.78 -4.77
C VAL A 38 -14.04 -8.43 -5.33
N PRO A 39 -14.86 -7.60 -4.64
CA PRO A 39 -16.18 -7.22 -5.14
C PRO A 39 -16.20 -6.50 -6.48
N LYS A 40 -15.16 -5.70 -6.73
CA LYS A 40 -15.01 -4.85 -7.89
C LYS A 40 -13.55 -4.42 -7.96
N ASN A 41 -12.92 -4.51 -9.12
CA ASN A 41 -11.59 -3.94 -9.32
C ASN A 41 -11.70 -2.39 -9.35
N LYS A 42 -11.66 -1.76 -8.17
CA LYS A 42 -11.74 -0.30 -7.96
C LYS A 42 -11.09 0.08 -6.63
N GLY A 43 -10.18 1.03 -6.64
CA GLY A 43 -9.36 1.44 -5.50
C GLY A 43 -7.99 0.74 -5.46
N ARG A 44 -7.55 0.10 -6.56
CA ARG A 44 -6.30 -0.68 -6.62
C ARG A 44 -6.17 -1.68 -5.46
N GLU A 45 -4.97 -1.83 -4.88
CA GLU A 45 -4.70 -2.67 -3.73
C GLU A 45 -5.52 -2.30 -2.48
N ALA A 46 -6.01 -1.06 -2.37
CA ALA A 46 -6.85 -0.64 -1.24
C ALA A 46 -8.21 -1.35 -1.17
N MET A 47 -8.63 -2.04 -2.24
CA MET A 47 -9.77 -2.96 -2.20
C MET A 47 -9.41 -4.36 -1.70
N VAL A 48 -8.17 -4.83 -1.89
CA VAL A 48 -7.66 -6.07 -1.29
C VAL A 48 -7.47 -5.85 0.21
N TYR A 49 -6.94 -4.70 0.59
CA TYR A 49 -6.94 -4.20 1.96
C TYR A 49 -8.37 -3.70 2.33
N LEU A 50 -8.67 -3.30 3.59
CA LEU A 50 -10.04 -3.02 4.12
C LEU A 50 -10.90 -4.27 4.42
N SER A 51 -11.79 -4.74 3.57
CA SER A 51 -11.67 -6.14 3.16
C SER A 51 -12.59 -7.25 3.78
N HIS A 52 -13.73 -7.78 3.28
CA HIS A 52 -14.73 -8.63 4.03
C HIS A 52 -15.00 -10.13 3.62
N ARG A 53 -15.18 -11.04 4.61
CA ARG A 53 -15.73 -12.43 4.48
C ARG A 53 -17.01 -12.61 5.29
N PHE A 54 -17.97 -13.33 4.70
CA PHE A 54 -18.54 -14.54 5.31
C PHE A 54 -18.92 -15.56 4.24
N ALA A 55 -18.19 -16.67 4.16
CA ALA A 55 -18.51 -17.78 3.26
C ALA A 55 -19.42 -18.79 3.97
N SER A 56 -20.74 -18.58 3.90
CA SER A 56 -21.75 -19.60 4.21
C SER A 56 -22.32 -20.14 2.88
N PRO A 57 -22.46 -21.47 2.68
CA PRO A 57 -22.84 -22.04 1.38
C PRO A 57 -24.29 -21.73 0.96
N ASP A 58 -25.13 -21.23 1.87
CA ASP A 58 -26.58 -21.07 1.65
C ASP A 58 -27.02 -19.65 1.23
N LEU A 59 -26.09 -18.70 1.01
CA LEU A 59 -26.44 -17.31 0.67
C LEU A 59 -25.62 -16.74 -0.51
N PRO A 60 -26.27 -16.22 -1.58
CA PRO A 60 -25.56 -15.54 -2.67
C PRO A 60 -25.10 -14.13 -2.27
N SER A 61 -23.93 -13.74 -2.80
CA SER A 61 -23.29 -12.41 -2.74
C SER A 61 -23.04 -11.78 -1.34
N ASP A 62 -21.82 -11.95 -0.83
CA ASP A 62 -20.87 -10.82 -0.75
C ASP A 62 -19.47 -11.33 -1.12
N PRO A 63 -18.85 -10.87 -2.23
CA PRO A 63 -17.53 -11.35 -2.67
C PRO A 63 -16.40 -11.06 -1.67
N ALA A 64 -15.60 -12.11 -1.42
CA ALA A 64 -14.56 -12.19 -0.40
C ALA A 64 -13.49 -11.12 -0.55
N THR A 65 -12.91 -10.66 0.56
CA THR A 65 -11.83 -9.68 0.52
C THR A 65 -10.84 -9.87 1.74
N TYR A 66 -10.25 -8.95 2.57
CA TYR A 66 -9.29 -9.32 3.69
C TYR A 66 -9.36 -8.75 5.16
N ILE A 67 -9.18 -7.46 5.51
CA ILE A 67 -8.96 -7.03 6.93
C ILE A 67 -10.23 -7.21 7.81
N ILE A 68 -11.42 -6.91 7.30
CA ILE A 68 -12.73 -7.21 7.89
C ILE A 68 -12.97 -8.74 7.95
N ASP A 69 -12.55 -9.55 6.95
CA ASP A 69 -12.58 -11.03 7.02
C ASP A 69 -11.93 -11.49 8.33
N ASN A 70 -10.68 -11.08 8.47
CA ASN A 70 -9.78 -11.65 9.44
C ASN A 70 -9.78 -10.87 10.75
N TYR A 71 -10.55 -9.79 10.91
CA TYR A 71 -10.48 -8.88 12.06
C TYR A 71 -10.37 -9.59 13.43
N ASP A 72 -11.11 -10.69 13.63
CA ASP A 72 -11.11 -11.53 14.85
C ASP A 72 -9.97 -12.56 14.92
N THR A 73 -9.41 -12.96 13.78
CA THR A 73 -8.40 -14.03 13.57
C THR A 73 -7.02 -13.56 13.08
N LEU A 74 -6.85 -12.26 12.75
CA LEU A 74 -5.69 -11.62 12.12
C LEU A 74 -4.35 -12.20 12.57
N ALA A 75 -3.42 -12.41 11.65
CA ALA A 75 -2.04 -12.73 12.02
C ALA A 75 -1.45 -11.65 12.97
N PRO A 76 -0.50 -11.99 13.89
CA PRO A 76 0.09 -11.02 14.81
C PRO A 76 0.71 -9.79 14.11
N ALA A 77 1.23 -10.00 12.89
CA ALA A 77 1.43 -8.97 11.89
C ALA A 77 0.97 -9.46 10.50
N THR A 78 0.41 -8.53 9.73
CA THR A 78 0.07 -8.71 8.31
C THR A 78 0.91 -7.75 7.47
N ILE A 79 1.48 -8.26 6.39
CA ILE A 79 2.38 -7.59 5.47
C ILE A 79 1.64 -7.51 4.13
N PHE A 80 1.52 -6.32 3.57
CA PHE A 80 0.78 -6.05 2.34
C PHE A 80 1.74 -5.66 1.22
N VAL A 81 1.64 -6.34 0.08
CA VAL A 81 2.55 -6.19 -1.07
C VAL A 81 1.83 -6.32 -2.42
N HIS A 82 2.46 -5.79 -3.46
CA HIS A 82 2.07 -6.00 -4.86
C HIS A 82 2.55 -7.37 -5.35
N ALA A 83 1.91 -7.89 -6.40
CA ALA A 83 2.24 -9.20 -6.98
C ALA A 83 3.65 -9.30 -7.59
N SER A 84 4.16 -8.22 -8.18
CA SER A 84 5.40 -8.23 -8.95
C SER A 84 6.66 -8.25 -8.05
N ARG A 85 7.39 -9.39 -8.04
CA ARG A 85 8.64 -9.56 -7.28
C ARG A 85 9.68 -8.48 -7.59
N PHE A 86 9.91 -8.22 -8.88
CA PHE A 86 10.83 -7.19 -9.34
C PHE A 86 10.00 -6.00 -9.84
N ALA A 87 10.01 -4.90 -9.09
CA ALA A 87 9.23 -3.72 -9.42
C ALA A 87 9.85 -2.47 -8.78
N TRP A 88 9.93 -1.38 -9.56
CA TRP A 88 10.61 -0.12 -9.20
C TRP A 88 10.25 0.48 -7.83
N HIS A 89 9.13 0.11 -7.22
CA HIS A 89 8.69 0.60 -5.91
C HIS A 89 9.18 -0.23 -4.72
N ASN A 90 9.92 -1.32 -4.97
CA ASN A 90 10.56 -2.13 -3.95
C ASN A 90 11.90 -1.47 -3.56
N ASP A 91 12.15 -1.35 -2.26
CA ASP A 91 13.27 -0.57 -1.73
C ASP A 91 14.53 -1.43 -1.55
N ASP A 92 15.07 -1.86 -2.69
CA ASP A 92 16.16 -2.83 -2.83
C ASP A 92 17.00 -2.51 -4.08
N PRO A 93 18.33 -2.80 -4.12
CA PRO A 93 19.20 -2.44 -5.25
C PRO A 93 18.88 -3.15 -6.58
N ASP A 94 18.24 -4.31 -6.51
CA ASP A 94 17.70 -5.09 -7.64
C ASP A 94 16.19 -4.86 -7.80
N TYR A 95 15.60 -3.92 -7.06
CA TYR A 95 14.14 -3.73 -6.95
C TYR A 95 13.39 -5.03 -6.58
N ASP A 96 14.03 -5.94 -5.86
CA ASP A 96 13.48 -7.25 -5.49
C ASP A 96 12.72 -7.14 -4.15
N ALA A 97 11.48 -7.61 -4.12
CA ALA A 97 10.71 -7.72 -2.89
C ALA A 97 11.23 -8.83 -1.96
N LEU A 98 11.94 -9.83 -2.47
CA LEU A 98 12.33 -11.01 -1.69
C LEU A 98 13.33 -10.69 -0.57
N PRO A 99 14.47 -9.99 -0.79
CA PRO A 99 15.44 -9.68 0.27
C PRO A 99 14.81 -8.84 1.40
N ALA A 100 13.95 -7.88 1.05
CA ALA A 100 13.19 -7.09 2.02
C ALA A 100 12.24 -7.96 2.85
N LEU A 101 11.49 -8.88 2.22
CA LEU A 101 10.55 -9.77 2.92
C LEU A 101 11.25 -10.85 3.76
N GLU A 102 12.37 -11.40 3.32
CA GLU A 102 13.16 -12.38 4.08
C GLU A 102 13.86 -11.75 5.29
N SER A 103 14.32 -10.50 5.16
CA SER A 103 15.01 -9.78 6.23
C SER A 103 14.08 -9.04 7.20
N LEU A 104 12.78 -8.93 6.90
CA LEU A 104 11.82 -8.10 7.64
C LEU A 104 11.76 -8.44 9.14
N LYS A 105 12.11 -7.48 10.00
CA LYS A 105 12.05 -7.58 11.46
C LYS A 105 10.60 -7.49 11.95
N LEU A 106 9.91 -8.61 11.89
CA LEU A 106 8.51 -8.75 12.31
C LEU A 106 8.22 -8.18 13.70
N ASP A 107 9.13 -8.30 14.65
CA ASP A 107 8.93 -7.74 16.00
C ASP A 107 8.93 -6.21 16.02
N HIS A 108 9.75 -5.55 15.19
CA HIS A 108 9.67 -4.09 15.00
C HIS A 108 8.33 -3.70 14.35
N ALA A 109 7.91 -4.38 13.28
CA ALA A 109 6.61 -4.12 12.65
C ALA A 109 5.44 -4.30 13.64
N ARG A 110 5.52 -5.31 14.52
CA ARG A 110 4.55 -5.56 15.59
C ARG A 110 4.53 -4.44 16.64
N SER A 111 5.69 -4.00 17.15
CA SER A 111 5.77 -2.94 18.17
C SER A 111 5.41 -1.56 17.61
N SER A 112 5.83 -1.26 16.38
CA SER A 112 5.56 0.02 15.71
C SER A 112 4.11 0.15 15.24
N GLY A 113 3.39 -0.96 15.11
CA GLY A 113 1.96 -1.03 14.76
C GLY A 113 1.66 -0.79 13.27
N TYR A 114 2.38 0.14 12.64
CA TYR A 114 2.46 0.36 11.21
C TYR A 114 3.91 0.72 10.84
N VAL A 115 4.40 0.15 9.75
CA VAL A 115 5.64 0.55 9.06
C VAL A 115 5.45 0.40 7.56
N ASN A 116 5.93 1.37 6.77
CA ASN A 116 6.03 1.22 5.32
C ASN A 116 7.20 0.26 5.00
N LEU A 117 7.14 -0.51 3.92
CA LEU A 117 8.28 -1.33 3.47
C LEU A 117 9.30 -0.51 2.66
N ARG A 118 8.92 0.68 2.20
CA ARG A 118 9.80 1.67 1.59
C ARG A 118 10.28 2.66 2.65
N CYS A 119 11.60 2.79 2.75
CA CYS A 119 12.32 3.67 3.65
C CYS A 119 12.73 4.99 3.00
N ILE A 120 13.16 4.98 1.73
CA ILE A 120 13.62 6.20 1.05
C ILE A 120 12.54 7.26 0.88
N TRP A 121 12.94 8.53 0.77
CA TRP A 121 12.01 9.66 0.71
C TRP A 121 11.65 10.15 -0.69
N TYR A 122 12.29 9.64 -1.76
CA TYR A 122 12.19 10.20 -3.13
C TYR A 122 10.77 10.39 -3.71
N LEU A 123 9.75 9.72 -3.17
CA LEU A 123 8.33 9.94 -3.49
C LEU A 123 7.51 9.83 -2.20
N GLY A 124 6.63 10.80 -1.95
CA GLY A 124 5.73 10.78 -0.79
C GLY A 124 6.26 11.46 0.49
N CYS A 125 7.56 11.74 0.59
CA CYS A 125 8.21 12.33 1.77
C CYS A 125 9.08 13.57 1.42
N PRO A 126 9.27 14.53 2.35
CA PRO A 126 8.67 14.60 3.68
C PRO A 126 7.18 15.00 3.66
N VAL A 127 6.73 15.68 2.61
CA VAL A 127 5.33 16.07 2.40
C VAL A 127 5.00 15.88 0.92
N GLU A 128 3.95 15.11 0.63
CA GLU A 128 3.36 15.01 -0.70
C GLU A 128 2.20 16.00 -0.85
N LEU A 129 1.25 15.96 0.10
CA LEU A 129 -0.03 16.66 -0.01
C LEU A 129 -0.10 17.82 0.99
N TRP A 130 -0.74 18.90 0.58
CA TRP A 130 -1.14 20.03 1.41
C TRP A 130 -2.66 20.19 1.35
N PRO A 131 -3.47 19.32 2.00
CA PRO A 131 -4.90 19.17 1.68
C PRO A 131 -5.73 20.46 1.73
N LEU A 132 -5.34 21.43 2.55
CA LEU A 132 -6.04 22.73 2.68
C LEU A 132 -5.60 23.80 1.65
N LYS A 133 -4.53 23.53 0.89
CA LYS A 133 -3.99 24.39 -0.20
C LYS A 133 -4.21 23.78 -1.58
N ASP A 134 -4.22 22.46 -1.65
CA ASP A 134 -4.26 21.66 -2.88
C ASP A 134 -5.68 21.37 -3.38
N ALA A 135 -6.67 21.40 -2.48
CA ALA A 135 -8.04 21.05 -2.81
C ALA A 135 -8.62 21.97 -3.89
N ALA A 136 -9.23 21.38 -4.91
CA ALA A 136 -9.95 22.14 -5.92
C ALA A 136 -11.37 22.45 -5.43
N ASP A 137 -11.75 23.74 -5.42
CA ASP A 137 -13.08 24.18 -4.98
C ASP A 137 -14.22 23.63 -5.86
N ASP A 138 -13.95 23.42 -7.16
CA ASP A 138 -14.94 23.05 -8.18
C ASP A 138 -14.74 21.60 -8.71
N VAL A 139 -14.85 20.60 -7.82
CA VAL A 139 -14.92 19.17 -8.20
C VAL A 139 -16.38 18.70 -8.24
N HIS A 140 -16.87 18.28 -9.39
CA HIS A 140 -18.24 17.77 -9.58
C HIS A 140 -18.23 16.46 -10.38
N ASP A 141 -19.00 15.46 -9.93
CA ASP A 141 -19.12 14.13 -10.55
C ASP A 141 -17.80 13.47 -10.95
N GLY A 142 -16.74 13.67 -10.14
CA GLY A 142 -15.40 13.13 -10.41
C GLY A 142 -14.64 13.84 -11.53
N LYS A 143 -14.94 15.12 -11.81
CA LYS A 143 -14.26 15.96 -12.81
C LYS A 143 -13.95 17.35 -12.23
N ALA A 144 -12.87 17.97 -12.69
CA ALA A 144 -12.60 19.38 -12.46
C ALA A 144 -13.44 20.25 -13.40
N ALA A 145 -13.92 21.41 -12.93
CA ALA A 145 -14.71 22.34 -13.74
C ALA A 145 -13.93 22.98 -14.92
N ASP A 146 -12.59 23.00 -14.86
CA ASP A 146 -11.72 23.42 -15.97
C ASP A 146 -11.54 22.35 -17.07
N GLY A 147 -12.05 21.13 -16.84
CA GLY A 147 -11.99 20.00 -17.76
C GLY A 147 -10.68 19.18 -17.73
N ARG A 148 -9.74 19.46 -16.81
CA ARG A 148 -8.51 18.67 -16.68
C ARG A 148 -8.71 17.36 -15.91
N GLU A 149 -7.71 16.50 -15.97
CA GLU A 149 -7.65 15.28 -15.15
C GLU A 149 -7.42 15.63 -13.67
N LEU A 150 -8.20 15.01 -12.78
CA LEU A 150 -8.03 15.13 -11.34
C LEU A 150 -6.83 14.31 -10.86
N ARG A 151 -6.09 14.87 -9.91
CA ARG A 151 -4.99 14.22 -9.18
C ARG A 151 -5.35 14.15 -7.69
N VAL A 152 -4.62 13.34 -6.92
CA VAL A 152 -4.93 13.11 -5.49
C VAL A 152 -4.99 14.42 -4.69
N TYR A 153 -4.10 15.37 -4.99
CA TYR A 153 -4.09 16.74 -4.47
C TYR A 153 -5.48 17.42 -4.48
N ASP A 154 -6.19 17.30 -5.61
CA ASP A 154 -7.47 17.99 -5.85
C ASP A 154 -8.61 17.48 -4.95
N VAL A 155 -8.57 16.19 -4.59
CA VAL A 155 -9.71 15.46 -3.96
C VAL A 155 -9.43 14.91 -2.56
N PHE A 156 -8.17 14.84 -2.14
CA PHE A 156 -7.80 14.20 -0.86
C PHE A 156 -8.51 14.82 0.33
N ARG A 157 -8.67 16.16 0.34
CA ARG A 157 -9.40 16.87 1.39
C ARG A 157 -10.84 16.36 1.54
N GLN A 158 -11.62 16.36 0.47
CA GLN A 158 -13.01 15.90 0.49
C GLN A 158 -13.08 14.43 0.94
N ALA A 159 -12.23 13.58 0.34
CA ALA A 159 -12.19 12.17 0.69
C ALA A 159 -11.82 11.95 2.17
N PHE A 160 -10.90 12.73 2.74
CA PHE A 160 -10.56 12.67 4.16
C PHE A 160 -11.73 13.13 5.04
N GLU A 161 -12.40 14.23 4.70
CA GLU A 161 -13.59 14.73 5.41
C GLU A 161 -14.73 13.69 5.44
N GLU A 162 -14.91 12.91 4.36
CA GLU A 162 -15.90 11.82 4.25
C GLU A 162 -15.47 10.51 4.96
N LEU A 163 -14.21 10.09 4.82
CA LEU A 163 -13.69 8.83 5.37
C LEU A 163 -13.44 8.90 6.89
N MET A 164 -13.02 10.08 7.38
CA MET A 164 -12.57 10.31 8.76
C MET A 164 -13.45 11.36 9.49
N PRO A 165 -14.80 11.22 9.50
CA PRO A 165 -15.71 12.25 9.96
C PRO A 165 -15.43 12.69 11.40
N GLY A 166 -15.36 14.00 11.62
CA GLY A 166 -15.00 14.62 12.91
C GLY A 166 -13.50 14.69 13.20
N THR A 167 -12.64 14.13 12.34
CA THR A 167 -11.19 14.32 12.40
C THR A 167 -10.81 15.59 11.64
N PRO A 168 -10.03 16.53 12.22
CA PRO A 168 -9.51 17.67 11.48
C PRO A 168 -8.65 17.21 10.28
N VAL A 169 -8.84 17.84 9.12
CA VAL A 169 -8.01 17.60 7.93
C VAL A 169 -6.56 18.03 8.23
N PRO A 170 -5.55 17.19 7.95
CA PRO A 170 -4.15 17.58 8.11
C PRO A 170 -3.77 18.78 7.22
N HIS A 171 -2.88 19.63 7.71
CA HIS A 171 -2.29 20.71 6.90
C HIS A 171 -1.30 20.16 5.85
N GLU A 172 -0.62 19.07 6.21
CA GLU A 172 0.43 18.37 5.45
C GLU A 172 0.23 16.86 5.60
N VAL A 173 0.48 16.10 4.53
CA VAL A 173 0.51 14.63 4.56
C VAL A 173 1.74 14.12 3.82
N GLY A 174 2.46 13.18 4.42
CA GLY A 174 3.63 12.54 3.83
C GLY A 174 3.91 11.16 4.40
N VAL A 175 4.27 10.23 3.54
CA VAL A 175 4.77 8.88 3.82
C VAL A 175 5.34 8.35 2.51
N SER A 176 6.41 7.54 2.54
CA SER A 176 6.99 6.96 1.32
C SER A 176 5.91 6.25 0.49
N CYS A 177 5.92 6.43 -0.83
CA CYS A 177 4.80 6.02 -1.68
C CYS A 177 4.48 4.52 -1.70
N CYS A 178 3.44 4.20 -2.46
CA CYS A 178 3.27 2.93 -3.17
C CYS A 178 2.74 1.75 -2.33
N ALA A 179 2.08 2.03 -1.21
CA ALA A 179 1.11 1.15 -0.52
C ALA A 179 1.60 -0.28 -0.15
N GLN A 180 2.91 -0.47 0.06
CA GLN A 180 3.46 -1.71 0.61
C GLN A 180 3.89 -1.48 2.07
N PHE A 181 3.27 -2.18 3.02
CA PHE A 181 3.44 -1.90 4.44
C PHE A 181 3.19 -3.13 5.32
N ALA A 182 3.68 -3.10 6.55
CA ALA A 182 3.39 -4.09 7.58
C ALA A 182 2.66 -3.45 8.76
N ILE A 183 1.61 -4.12 9.24
CA ILE A 183 0.82 -3.70 10.42
C ILE A 183 0.70 -4.82 11.45
N SER A 184 0.55 -4.42 12.72
CA SER A 184 0.21 -5.33 13.80
C SER A 184 -1.30 -5.54 13.92
N ARG A 185 -1.71 -6.72 14.42
CA ARG A 185 -3.10 -7.01 14.80
C ARG A 185 -3.70 -5.90 15.67
N ASP A 186 -2.92 -5.40 16.61
CA ASP A 186 -3.38 -4.46 17.63
C ASP A 186 -3.54 -3.04 17.05
N ALA A 187 -2.77 -2.69 16.01
CA ALA A 187 -2.96 -1.43 15.28
C ALA A 187 -4.28 -1.42 14.47
N VAL A 188 -4.67 -2.55 13.87
CA VAL A 188 -5.99 -2.70 13.24
C VAL A 188 -7.10 -2.58 14.29
N ARG A 189 -6.96 -3.27 15.42
CA ARG A 189 -7.97 -3.32 16.50
C ARG A 189 -8.10 -2.03 17.32
N ARG A 190 -7.32 -0.98 17.03
CA ARG A 190 -7.59 0.39 17.52
C ARG A 190 -8.88 0.98 16.94
N ARG A 191 -9.38 0.42 15.82
CA ARG A 191 -10.60 0.87 15.15
C ARG A 191 -11.65 -0.24 15.10
N PRO A 192 -12.95 0.10 15.19
CA PRO A 192 -14.03 -0.87 15.03
C PRO A 192 -14.00 -1.48 13.62
N ARG A 193 -14.50 -2.70 13.46
CA ARG A 193 -14.60 -3.39 12.16
C ARG A 193 -15.40 -2.55 11.15
N GLU A 194 -16.37 -1.80 11.66
CA GLU A 194 -17.30 -0.92 10.97
C GLU A 194 -16.62 0.29 10.30
N ASP A 195 -15.45 0.74 10.78
CA ASP A 195 -14.64 1.74 10.07
C ASP A 195 -14.15 1.19 8.73
N TYR A 196 -13.57 -0.02 8.75
CA TYR A 196 -13.06 -0.68 7.55
C TYR A 196 -14.18 -1.01 6.55
N VAL A 197 -15.38 -1.40 7.03
CA VAL A 197 -16.57 -1.57 6.19
C VAL A 197 -16.95 -0.24 5.52
N ARG A 198 -17.09 0.85 6.28
CA ARG A 198 -17.42 2.18 5.74
C ARG A 198 -16.43 2.63 4.66
N TRP A 199 -15.14 2.36 4.85
CA TRP A 199 -14.08 2.68 3.90
C TRP A 199 -14.12 1.82 2.63
N ARG A 200 -14.39 0.51 2.75
CA ARG A 200 -14.62 -0.37 1.60
C ARG A 200 -15.83 0.10 0.80
N ASP A 201 -16.90 0.44 1.50
CA ASP A 201 -18.16 0.85 0.88
C ASP A 201 -18.02 2.22 0.19
N TRP A 202 -17.21 3.13 0.76
CA TRP A 202 -16.77 4.35 0.07
C TRP A 202 -15.98 4.02 -1.21
N LEU A 203 -14.99 3.12 -1.17
CA LEU A 203 -14.27 2.70 -2.39
C LEU A 203 -15.20 2.10 -3.46
N LEU A 204 -16.28 1.41 -3.09
CA LEU A 204 -17.22 0.85 -4.07
C LEU A 204 -18.09 1.93 -4.74
N GLN A 205 -18.46 2.96 -3.97
CA GLN A 205 -19.44 4.00 -4.33
C GLN A 205 -18.82 5.31 -4.88
N THR A 206 -17.59 5.64 -4.50
CA THR A 206 -16.95 6.94 -4.74
C THR A 206 -16.83 7.28 -6.24
N PRO A 207 -17.25 8.48 -6.71
CA PRO A 207 -17.12 8.90 -8.10
C PRO A 207 -15.69 8.92 -8.68
N PRO A 208 -14.65 9.40 -7.95
CA PRO A 208 -13.22 9.26 -8.31
C PRO A 208 -12.81 7.94 -8.97
N ALA A 209 -11.86 8.03 -9.91
CA ALA A 209 -11.31 6.90 -10.64
C ALA A 209 -10.60 5.87 -9.73
N ASP A 210 -10.34 4.67 -10.27
CA ASP A 210 -9.71 3.53 -9.58
C ASP A 210 -8.34 3.88 -8.97
N ASP A 211 -7.47 4.49 -9.77
CA ASP A 211 -6.16 5.00 -9.39
C ASP A 211 -6.24 6.17 -8.40
N LEU A 212 -7.17 7.10 -8.62
CA LEU A 212 -7.36 8.29 -7.79
C LEU A 212 -7.85 7.92 -6.37
N SER A 213 -8.83 7.01 -6.28
CA SER A 213 -9.35 6.49 -5.02
C SER A 213 -8.34 5.58 -4.30
N GLY A 214 -7.55 4.78 -5.02
CA GLY A 214 -6.43 4.05 -4.43
C GLY A 214 -5.35 4.97 -3.85
N ARG A 215 -4.96 6.03 -4.56
CA ARG A 215 -3.95 7.01 -4.11
C ARG A 215 -4.37 7.78 -2.85
N VAL A 216 -5.67 8.02 -2.66
CA VAL A 216 -6.19 8.56 -1.38
C VAL A 216 -5.87 7.60 -0.23
N PHE A 217 -6.15 6.31 -0.38
CA PHE A 217 -5.87 5.33 0.67
C PHE A 217 -4.37 5.12 0.91
N GLU A 218 -3.54 5.13 -0.13
CA GLU A 218 -2.08 5.11 -0.01
C GLU A 218 -1.58 6.18 0.97
N TYR A 219 -2.05 7.42 0.84
CA TYR A 219 -1.73 8.54 1.73
C TYR A 219 -2.63 8.64 2.98
N MET A 220 -3.42 7.61 3.29
CA MET A 220 -4.18 7.50 4.54
C MET A 220 -3.79 6.30 5.40
N TRP A 221 -3.08 5.27 4.90
CA TRP A 221 -2.80 4.05 5.67
C TRP A 221 -2.10 4.31 7.01
N HIS A 222 -1.03 5.11 6.99
CA HIS A 222 -0.29 5.45 8.21
C HIS A 222 -1.18 6.17 9.23
N ILE A 223 -2.03 7.10 8.79
CA ILE A 223 -3.00 7.83 9.62
C ILE A 223 -4.09 6.87 10.17
N ILE A 224 -4.61 5.99 9.33
CA ILE A 224 -5.61 4.97 9.66
C ILE A 224 -5.11 4.08 10.80
N PHE A 225 -3.86 3.63 10.75
CA PHE A 225 -3.25 2.75 11.76
C PHE A 225 -2.59 3.50 12.94
N GLY A 226 -2.72 4.83 12.99
CA GLY A 226 -2.37 5.66 14.15
C GLY A 226 -0.95 6.21 14.16
N LYS A 227 -0.42 6.59 12.99
CA LYS A 227 0.74 7.49 12.85
C LYS A 227 0.28 8.95 12.67
N GLU A 228 1.24 9.86 12.77
CA GLU A 228 1.05 11.27 12.40
C GLU A 228 0.86 11.42 10.88
N ALA A 229 0.27 12.53 10.43
CA ALA A 229 -0.04 12.75 9.01
C ALA A 229 1.22 12.84 8.13
N VAL A 230 2.33 13.30 8.69
CA VAL A 230 3.68 13.14 8.14
C VAL A 230 4.38 12.03 8.92
N PHE A 231 4.65 10.90 8.27
CA PHE A 231 5.35 9.75 8.84
C PHE A 231 6.52 9.33 7.93
N CYS A 232 7.57 10.14 7.97
CA CYS A 232 8.81 9.97 7.21
C CYS A 232 9.97 9.74 8.20
N PRO A 233 10.27 8.49 8.61
CA PRO A 233 11.39 8.19 9.49
C PRO A 233 12.73 8.41 8.76
N LEU A 234 13.80 8.68 9.51
CA LEU A 234 15.15 8.79 8.94
C LEU A 234 15.53 7.48 8.24
N VAL A 235 16.01 7.58 7.00
CA VAL A 235 16.15 6.43 6.10
C VAL A 235 17.09 5.34 6.66
N GLY A 236 18.21 5.73 7.26
CA GLY A 236 19.12 4.80 7.94
C GLY A 236 18.51 4.12 9.16
N GLU A 237 17.68 4.82 9.94
CA GLU A 237 16.92 4.19 11.03
C GLU A 237 15.89 3.21 10.50
N CYS A 238 15.22 3.53 9.39
CA CYS A 238 14.24 2.67 8.75
C CYS A 238 14.89 1.36 8.25
N TYR A 239 15.95 1.44 7.44
CA TYR A 239 16.67 0.25 6.96
C TYR A 239 17.24 -0.61 8.11
N CYS A 240 17.76 0.03 9.16
CA CYS A 240 18.23 -0.67 10.37
C CYS A 240 17.09 -1.40 11.09
N ASN A 241 15.98 -0.70 11.36
CA ASN A 241 14.85 -1.26 12.12
C ASN A 241 14.04 -2.30 11.34
N LEU A 242 13.85 -2.14 10.04
CA LEU A 242 13.04 -3.03 9.22
C LEU A 242 13.81 -4.22 8.67
N PHE A 243 15.05 -4.03 8.25
CA PHE A 243 15.81 -5.06 7.52
C PHE A 243 17.10 -5.46 8.23
N GLY A 244 17.55 -4.70 9.23
CA GLY A 244 18.78 -4.93 9.99
C GLY A 244 20.03 -4.31 9.35
N LEU A 245 19.86 -3.47 8.35
CA LEU A 245 20.94 -2.85 7.57
C LEU A 245 21.45 -1.59 8.30
N CYS A 246 22.03 -1.78 9.48
CA CYS A 246 22.39 -0.68 10.40
C CYS A 246 23.73 0.00 10.13
N ASN A 247 24.54 -0.51 9.19
CA ASN A 247 25.90 -0.02 8.88
C ASN A 247 25.97 0.70 7.53
N LEU A 248 24.89 1.36 7.12
CA LEU A 248 24.80 2.09 5.85
C LEU A 248 25.29 3.54 6.00
N THR A 249 25.94 4.07 4.96
CA THR A 249 26.09 5.52 4.82
C THR A 249 24.76 6.11 4.37
N CYS A 250 24.16 7.01 5.14
CA CYS A 250 22.84 7.56 4.85
C CYS A 250 22.77 9.07 5.00
N SER A 251 21.90 9.68 4.19
CA SER A 251 21.39 11.03 4.38
C SER A 251 20.05 11.00 5.14
N GLU A 252 19.34 12.12 5.20
CA GLU A 252 17.94 12.15 5.65
C GLU A 252 16.97 11.54 4.62
N VAL A 253 17.37 11.37 3.35
CA VAL A 253 16.46 11.03 2.23
C VAL A 253 16.78 9.70 1.52
N ASP A 254 17.99 9.19 1.66
CA ASP A 254 18.51 7.97 1.02
C ASP A 254 19.70 7.34 1.78
N CYS A 255 20.15 6.17 1.31
CA CYS A 255 21.38 5.51 1.74
C CYS A 255 22.20 5.02 0.54
N GLU A 256 23.52 5.13 0.61
CA GLU A 256 24.43 4.81 -0.48
C GLU A 256 24.22 3.39 -1.02
N GLY A 257 23.90 3.30 -2.32
CA GLY A 257 23.75 2.04 -3.03
C GLY A 257 22.54 1.18 -2.65
N GLN A 258 21.62 1.64 -1.79
CA GLN A 258 20.42 0.85 -1.43
C GLN A 258 19.31 0.96 -2.48
N TYR A 259 19.09 2.15 -3.04
CA TYR A 259 18.09 2.39 -4.06
C TYR A 259 18.49 3.58 -4.95
N VAL A 260 18.12 3.51 -6.23
CA VAL A 260 18.17 4.65 -7.17
C VAL A 260 16.84 4.70 -7.90
N LEU A 261 16.22 5.88 -8.05
CA LEU A 261 14.96 6.03 -8.77
C LEU A 261 15.17 5.72 -10.27
N PRO A 262 14.58 4.65 -10.83
CA PRO A 262 14.82 4.31 -12.22
C PRO A 262 14.16 5.31 -13.16
N LYS A 263 14.74 5.43 -14.36
CA LYS A 263 14.28 6.34 -15.43
C LYS A 263 12.86 5.99 -15.92
N TYR A 264 12.43 4.74 -15.75
CA TYR A 264 11.12 4.22 -16.15
C TYR A 264 10.57 3.31 -15.03
N SER A 265 9.26 3.30 -14.84
CA SER A 265 8.58 2.42 -13.87
C SER A 265 8.56 0.95 -14.30
N ASN A 266 8.54 0.68 -15.61
CA ASN A 266 8.66 -0.66 -16.16
C ASN A 266 10.15 -1.05 -16.21
N LEU A 267 10.50 -2.13 -15.52
CA LEU A 267 11.82 -2.76 -15.61
C LEU A 267 11.97 -3.50 -16.96
N PRO A 268 13.20 -3.64 -17.50
CA PRO A 268 13.43 -4.34 -18.77
C PRO A 268 13.17 -5.85 -18.65
N GLU A 269 12.85 -6.49 -19.77
CA GLU A 269 12.75 -7.94 -19.85
C GLU A 269 14.12 -8.58 -19.58
N GLY A 270 14.18 -9.54 -18.65
CA GLY A 270 15.42 -10.17 -18.20
C GLY A 270 16.07 -9.53 -16.96
N TRP A 271 15.49 -8.46 -16.39
CA TRP A 271 15.88 -7.93 -15.08
C TRP A 271 15.86 -9.04 -13.99
N PRO A 272 16.80 -9.08 -13.02
CA PRO A 272 17.87 -8.10 -12.73
C PRO A 272 19.14 -8.23 -13.58
N LYS A 273 19.22 -9.19 -14.52
CA LYS A 273 20.43 -9.50 -15.31
C LYS A 273 20.61 -8.65 -16.56
N VAL A 274 19.54 -7.97 -16.99
CA VAL A 274 19.52 -7.10 -18.17
C VAL A 274 19.18 -5.68 -17.70
N GLY A 275 20.02 -4.71 -18.06
CA GLY A 275 19.83 -3.30 -17.72
C GLY A 275 18.94 -2.53 -18.69
N PHE A 276 18.70 -1.24 -18.41
CA PHE A 276 17.73 -0.41 -19.13
C PHE A 276 18.10 -0.08 -20.59
N SER A 277 19.32 -0.40 -21.01
CA SER A 277 19.84 -0.24 -22.39
C SER A 277 20.03 -1.58 -23.11
N GLY A 278 19.69 -2.71 -22.47
CA GLY A 278 19.97 -4.06 -22.97
C GLY A 278 21.37 -4.59 -22.63
N GLU A 279 22.07 -3.95 -21.67
CA GLU A 279 23.37 -4.37 -21.15
C GLU A 279 23.25 -5.55 -20.17
N ASP A 280 24.25 -6.44 -20.13
CA ASP A 280 24.40 -7.43 -19.05
C ASP A 280 24.71 -6.73 -17.72
N ARG A 281 24.13 -7.22 -16.62
CA ARG A 281 24.21 -6.67 -15.26
C ARG A 281 24.48 -7.75 -14.22
#